data_AF-A0A336LJE1-F1
#
_entry.id   AF-A0A336LJE1-F1
#
_cell.length_a   1.000
_cell.length_b   1.000
_cell.length_c   1.000
_cell.angle_alpha   90.00
_cell.angle_beta   90.00
_cell.angle_gamma   90.00
#
_symmetry.space_group_name_H-M   'P 1'
#
loop_
_entity.id
_entity.type
_entity.pdbx_description
1 polymer ?
#
loop_
_entity_poly.entity_id
_entity_poly.type
_entity_poly.pdbx_seq_one_letter_code
_entity_poly.pdbx_strand_id
1 'polypeptide(L)'
;MYQQYINQIQTSISCLTSDELKELLNNDDELERRVDEVLSSLENEKETMLNMNRSLAEENILQEPKIIELKATVNELAEEGKALVGQVQDKINDYKSKSGNLSHDTAQALLQSAAAEAEDESEKIFTQFLDKEITNVQSFIDQFIESRKKMHDRKLKADKMVELGRQGGNRSIPHNNYYPSPGGALPYPVNTGSTPYPMGYSMPMPGGFFGPPK
;
A
#
# COMPACT_ATOMS: atom_id res chain seq x y z
N MET A 1 -24.73 -44.72 0.99
CA MET A 1 -25.97 -44.46 1.74
C MET A 1 -26.15 -45.49 2.85
N TYR A 2 -26.29 -46.80 2.56
CA TYR A 2 -26.48 -47.83 3.60
C TYR A 2 -25.28 -48.11 4.53
N GLN A 3 -24.06 -47.76 4.12
CA GLN A 3 -22.85 -48.03 4.90
C GLN A 3 -22.86 -47.36 6.28
N GLN A 4 -23.42 -46.15 6.40
CA GLN A 4 -23.47 -45.43 7.68
C GLN A 4 -24.44 -46.10 8.66
N TYR A 5 -25.58 -46.58 8.17
CA TYR A 5 -26.54 -47.37 8.94
C TYR A 5 -25.92 -48.68 9.42
N ILE A 6 -25.24 -49.41 8.52
CA ILE A 6 -24.55 -50.66 8.84
C ILE A 6 -23.44 -50.42 9.88
N ASN A 7 -22.67 -49.35 9.76
CA ASN A 7 -21.60 -49.03 10.71
C ASN A 7 -22.15 -48.67 12.10
N GLN A 8 -23.27 -47.93 12.18
CA GLN A 8 -23.87 -47.61 13.48
C GLN A 8 -24.50 -48.84 14.15
N ILE A 9 -25.16 -49.70 13.38
CA ILE A 9 -25.67 -50.99 13.87
C ILE A 9 -24.51 -51.91 14.30
N GLN A 10 -23.45 -51.99 13.51
CA GLN A 10 -22.26 -52.75 13.87
C GLN A 10 -21.64 -52.24 15.17
N THR A 11 -21.62 -50.92 15.38
CA THR A 11 -21.12 -50.32 16.62
C THR A 11 -22.04 -50.61 17.81
N SER A 12 -23.35 -50.56 17.63
CA SER A 12 -24.31 -50.86 18.72
C SER A 12 -24.29 -52.33 19.13
N ILE A 13 -24.05 -53.25 18.19
CA ILE A 13 -23.95 -54.69 18.43
C ILE A 13 -22.58 -55.09 19.01
N SER A 14 -21.49 -54.45 18.58
CA SER A 14 -20.12 -54.78 19.04
C SER A 14 -19.89 -54.52 20.53
N CYS A 15 -20.74 -53.73 21.17
CA CYS A 15 -20.66 -53.41 22.59
C CYS A 15 -21.43 -54.39 23.49
N LEU A 16 -22.10 -55.40 22.91
CA LEU A 16 -22.92 -56.37 23.64
C LEU A 16 -22.09 -57.55 24.18
N THR A 17 -22.54 -58.12 25.29
CA THR A 17 -21.97 -59.34 25.88
C THR A 17 -22.44 -60.59 25.15
N SER A 18 -21.73 -61.71 25.34
CA SER A 18 -22.05 -62.97 24.64
C SER A 18 -23.46 -63.50 24.93
N ASP A 19 -24.05 -63.17 26.07
CA ASP A 19 -25.39 -63.63 26.42
C ASP A 19 -26.46 -62.73 25.78
N GLU A 20 -26.24 -61.42 25.74
CA GLU A 20 -27.09 -60.45 25.01
C GLU A 20 -27.06 -60.70 23.49
N LEU A 21 -25.92 -61.09 22.93
CA LEU A 21 -25.79 -61.48 21.51
C LEU A 21 -26.58 -62.75 21.18
N LYS A 22 -26.65 -63.71 22.11
CA LYS A 22 -27.48 -64.93 21.94
C LYS A 22 -28.96 -64.60 22.07
N GLU A 23 -29.33 -63.68 22.94
CA GLU A 23 -30.70 -63.20 23.07
C GLU A 23 -31.14 -62.49 21.79
N LEU A 24 -30.30 -61.59 21.27
CA LEU A 24 -30.53 -60.87 20.02
C LEU A 24 -30.63 -61.81 18.80
N LEU A 25 -29.88 -62.91 18.78
CA LEU A 25 -29.95 -63.91 17.71
C LEU A 25 -31.22 -64.77 17.75
N ASN A 26 -31.81 -64.96 18.94
CA ASN A 26 -32.95 -65.84 19.15
C ASN A 26 -34.28 -65.07 19.31
N ASN A 27 -34.25 -63.73 19.28
CA ASN A 27 -35.42 -62.87 19.42
C ASN A 27 -35.45 -61.79 18.34
N ASP A 28 -36.20 -62.04 17.27
CA ASP A 28 -36.33 -61.14 16.12
C ASP A 28 -36.94 -59.77 16.52
N ASP A 29 -37.82 -59.73 17.52
CA ASP A 29 -38.45 -58.48 17.99
C ASP A 29 -37.41 -57.55 18.64
N GLU A 30 -36.43 -58.11 19.36
CA GLU A 30 -35.35 -57.36 19.99
C GLU A 30 -34.35 -56.84 18.94
N LEU A 31 -34.12 -57.60 17.88
CA LEU A 31 -33.31 -57.16 16.74
C LEU A 31 -33.96 -55.99 16.00
N GLU A 32 -35.27 -56.08 15.72
CA GLU A 32 -36.03 -55.01 15.06
C GLU A 32 -36.03 -53.72 15.91
N ARG A 33 -36.26 -53.85 17.22
CA ARG A 33 -36.17 -52.73 18.16
C ARG A 33 -34.81 -52.02 18.09
N ARG A 34 -33.72 -52.78 18.03
CA ARG A 34 -32.36 -52.22 17.99
C ARG A 34 -32.07 -51.51 16.67
N VAL A 35 -32.59 -52.02 15.57
CA VAL A 35 -32.51 -51.37 14.25
C VAL A 35 -33.28 -50.05 14.27
N ASP A 36 -34.49 -50.03 14.83
CA ASP A 36 -35.30 -48.82 14.98
C ASP A 36 -34.62 -47.75 15.86
N GLU A 37 -33.97 -48.16 16.95
CA GLU A 37 -33.20 -47.26 17.81
C GLU A 37 -32.06 -46.57 17.03
N VAL A 38 -31.32 -47.31 16.20
CA VAL A 38 -30.23 -46.74 15.37
C VAL A 38 -30.77 -45.88 14.22
N LEU A 39 -31.90 -46.25 13.62
CA LEU A 39 -32.55 -45.43 12.60
C LEU A 39 -33.03 -44.10 13.18
N SER A 40 -33.66 -44.13 14.36
CA SER A 40 -34.09 -42.93 15.06
C SER A 40 -32.91 -42.03 15.45
N SER A 41 -31.80 -42.58 15.93
CA SER A 41 -30.61 -41.78 16.25
C SER A 41 -30.02 -41.08 15.01
N LEU A 42 -29.96 -41.78 13.88
CA LEU A 42 -29.50 -41.22 12.61
C LEU A 42 -30.45 -40.15 12.07
N GLU A 43 -31.76 -40.34 12.23
CA GLU A 43 -32.76 -39.35 11.82
C GLU A 43 -32.66 -38.08 12.66
N ASN A 44 -32.48 -38.21 13.98
CA ASN A 44 -32.23 -37.08 14.88
C ASN A 44 -30.92 -36.35 14.56
N GLU A 45 -29.85 -37.09 14.24
CA GLU A 45 -28.57 -36.51 13.82
C GLU A 45 -28.74 -35.72 12.51
N LYS A 46 -29.44 -36.29 11.53
CA LYS A 46 -29.77 -35.63 10.28
C LYS A 46 -30.59 -34.36 10.51
N GLU A 47 -31.62 -34.41 11.34
CA GLU A 47 -32.45 -33.24 11.66
C GLU A 47 -31.61 -32.15 12.33
N THR A 48 -30.75 -32.52 13.28
CA THR A 48 -29.83 -31.60 13.95
C THR A 48 -28.91 -30.91 12.94
N MET A 49 -28.32 -31.67 12.02
CA MET A 49 -27.43 -31.12 10.98
C MET A 49 -28.17 -30.21 10.01
N LEU A 50 -29.41 -30.56 9.63
CA LEU A 50 -30.24 -29.70 8.79
C LEU A 50 -30.60 -28.39 9.50
N ASN A 51 -30.94 -28.44 10.78
CA ASN A 51 -31.23 -27.26 11.58
C ASN A 51 -29.99 -26.36 11.73
N MET A 52 -28.81 -26.94 11.98
CA MET A 52 -27.55 -26.20 12.02
C MET A 52 -27.23 -25.55 10.67
N ASN A 53 -27.33 -26.31 9.57
CA ASN A 53 -27.08 -25.79 8.23
C ASN A 53 -28.04 -24.64 7.89
N ARG A 54 -29.32 -24.80 8.22
CA ARG A 54 -30.34 -23.77 8.02
C ARG A 54 -30.02 -22.51 8.83
N SER A 55 -29.71 -22.65 10.12
CA SER A 55 -29.34 -21.52 10.97
C SER A 55 -28.12 -20.77 10.41
N LEU A 56 -27.11 -21.48 9.95
CA LEU A 56 -25.91 -20.88 9.36
C LEU A 56 -26.21 -20.19 8.01
N ALA A 57 -27.07 -20.79 7.18
CA ALA A 57 -27.50 -20.18 5.94
C ALA A 57 -28.28 -18.89 6.18
N GLU A 58 -29.20 -18.90 7.15
CA GLU A 58 -29.96 -17.72 7.56
C GLU A 58 -29.04 -16.62 8.11
N GLU A 59 -28.07 -16.96 8.97
CA GLU A 59 -27.08 -16.00 9.46
C GLU A 59 -26.22 -15.42 8.33
N ASN A 60 -25.74 -16.25 7.40
CA ASN A 60 -24.96 -15.78 6.25
C ASN A 60 -25.75 -14.80 5.38
N ILE A 61 -27.04 -15.08 5.14
CA ILE A 61 -27.93 -14.17 4.40
C ILE A 61 -28.09 -12.84 5.16
N LEU A 62 -28.20 -12.87 6.49
CA LEU A 62 -28.30 -11.65 7.30
C LEU A 62 -27.01 -10.81 7.28
N GLN A 63 -25.84 -11.42 7.10
CA GLN A 63 -24.55 -10.71 7.01
C GLN A 63 -24.28 -10.11 5.61
N GLU A 64 -24.89 -10.65 4.56
CA GLU A 64 -24.73 -10.17 3.18
C GLU A 64 -24.90 -8.65 3.01
N PRO A 65 -25.98 -8.00 3.50
CA PRO A 65 -26.17 -6.55 3.32
C PRO A 65 -25.04 -5.73 3.94
N LYS A 66 -24.56 -6.13 5.12
CA LYS A 66 -23.44 -5.47 5.80
C LYS A 66 -22.14 -5.62 5.00
N ILE A 67 -21.90 -6.79 4.42
CA ILE A 67 -20.73 -7.01 3.57
C ILE A 67 -20.80 -6.15 2.31
N ILE A 68 -21.97 -6.00 1.70
CA ILE A 68 -22.19 -5.15 0.53
C ILE A 68 -21.91 -3.68 0.88
N GLU A 69 -22.45 -3.19 1.99
CA GLU A 69 -22.22 -1.82 2.47
C GLU A 69 -20.74 -1.55 2.75
N LEU A 70 -20.06 -2.46 3.46
CA LEU A 70 -18.62 -2.34 3.74
C LEU A 70 -17.79 -2.35 2.47
N LYS A 71 -18.14 -3.17 1.47
CA LYS A 71 -17.46 -3.16 0.16
C LYS A 71 -17.68 -1.84 -0.58
N ALA A 72 -18.89 -1.30 -0.54
CA ALA A 72 -19.21 -0.02 -1.16
C ALA A 72 -18.40 1.13 -0.53
N THR A 73 -18.38 1.21 0.81
CA THR A 73 -17.61 2.24 1.53
C THR A 73 -16.10 2.13 1.28
N VAL A 74 -15.55 0.92 1.22
CA VAL A 74 -14.13 0.71 0.86
C VAL A 74 -13.85 1.19 -0.56
N ASN A 75 -14.73 0.92 -1.52
CA ASN A 75 -14.57 1.39 -2.89
C ASN A 75 -14.64 2.92 -2.98
N GLU A 76 -15.59 3.54 -2.28
CA GLU A 76 -15.73 5.00 -2.21
C GLU A 76 -14.47 5.66 -1.64
N LEU A 77 -13.96 5.18 -0.49
CA LEU A 77 -12.73 5.67 0.11
C LEU A 77 -11.51 5.46 -0.80
N ALA A 78 -11.45 4.35 -1.53
CA ALA A 78 -10.38 4.09 -2.48
C ALA A 78 -10.42 5.05 -3.67
N GLU A 79 -11.62 5.39 -4.17
CA GLU A 79 -11.79 6.39 -5.23
C GLU A 79 -11.44 7.80 -4.75
N GLU A 80 -11.88 8.19 -3.55
CA GLU A 80 -11.50 9.46 -2.93
C GLU A 80 -9.98 9.57 -2.76
N GLY A 81 -9.35 8.50 -2.25
CA GLY A 81 -7.89 8.43 -2.11
C GLY A 81 -7.17 8.61 -3.45
N LYS A 82 -7.63 7.95 -4.52
CA LYS A 82 -7.08 8.13 -5.87
C LYS A 82 -7.25 9.57 -6.37
N ALA A 83 -8.41 10.18 -6.15
CA ALA A 83 -8.66 11.56 -6.54
C ALA A 83 -7.74 12.55 -5.79
N LEU A 84 -7.54 12.36 -4.49
CA LEU A 84 -6.63 13.16 -3.68
C LEU A 84 -5.17 13.02 -4.15
N VAL A 85 -4.72 11.80 -4.45
CA VAL A 85 -3.38 11.56 -5.02
C VAL A 85 -3.23 12.29 -6.35
N GLY A 86 -4.24 12.26 -7.22
CA GLY A 86 -4.26 13.03 -8.47
C GLY A 86 -4.10 14.54 -8.22
N GLN A 87 -4.90 15.10 -7.32
CA GLN A 87 -4.82 16.52 -6.96
C GLN A 87 -3.46 16.93 -6.38
N VAL A 88 -2.84 16.06 -5.57
CA VAL A 88 -1.49 16.30 -5.04
C VAL A 88 -0.46 16.28 -6.17
N GLN A 89 -0.56 15.33 -7.09
CA GLN A 89 0.34 15.25 -8.24
C GLN A 89 0.22 16.48 -9.15
N ASP A 90 -1.00 16.96 -9.39
CA ASP A 90 -1.24 18.18 -10.15
C ASP A 90 -0.60 19.40 -9.47
N LYS A 91 -0.78 19.54 -8.14
CA LYS A 91 -0.13 20.61 -7.36
C LYS A 91 1.40 20.52 -7.40
N ILE A 92 1.97 19.31 -7.37
CA ILE A 92 3.42 19.10 -7.51
C ILE A 92 3.89 19.53 -8.90
N ASN A 93 3.15 19.18 -9.95
CA ASN A 93 3.48 19.55 -11.32
C ASN A 93 3.39 21.07 -11.54
N ASP A 94 2.34 21.71 -11.00
CA ASP A 94 2.17 23.16 -11.00
C ASP A 94 3.29 23.88 -10.22
N TYR A 95 3.70 23.32 -9.08
CA TYR A 95 4.81 23.86 -8.31
C TYR A 95 6.12 23.75 -9.10
N LYS A 96 6.39 22.60 -9.71
CA LYS A 96 7.59 22.38 -10.53
C LYS A 96 7.62 23.30 -11.75
N SER A 97 6.50 23.51 -12.42
CA SER A 97 6.43 24.41 -13.58
C SER A 97 6.68 25.87 -13.20
N LYS A 98 6.17 26.32 -12.04
CA LYS A 98 6.38 27.68 -11.52
C LYS A 98 7.77 27.90 -10.92
N SER A 99 8.34 26.89 -10.25
CA SER A 99 9.64 27.01 -9.59
C SER A 99 10.81 27.02 -10.58
N GLY A 100 10.58 26.64 -11.84
CA GLY A 100 11.65 26.43 -12.81
C GLY A 100 12.57 25.27 -12.41
N ASN A 101 13.33 24.74 -13.37
CA ASN A 101 14.24 23.61 -13.12
C ASN A 101 15.57 24.03 -12.46
N LEU A 102 15.65 25.26 -11.91
CA LEU A 102 16.89 25.78 -11.36
C LEU A 102 16.93 25.53 -9.86
N SER A 103 17.75 24.56 -9.44
CA SER A 103 18.04 24.35 -8.02
C SER A 103 18.65 25.61 -7.40
N HIS A 104 18.36 25.85 -6.12
CA HIS A 104 18.96 26.94 -5.34
C HIS A 104 20.50 26.94 -5.44
N ASP A 105 21.13 25.77 -5.31
CA ASP A 105 22.58 25.61 -5.44
C ASP A 105 23.08 26.01 -6.83
N THR A 106 22.34 25.65 -7.88
CA THR A 106 22.69 26.01 -9.26
C THR A 106 22.55 27.51 -9.50
N ALA A 107 21.47 28.13 -9.01
CA ALA A 107 21.27 29.57 -9.09
C ALA A 107 22.38 30.35 -8.37
N GLN A 108 22.79 29.87 -7.20
CA GLN A 108 23.87 30.46 -6.43
C GLN A 108 25.21 30.36 -7.18
N ALA A 109 25.55 29.19 -7.71
CA ALA A 109 26.79 28.98 -8.47
C ALA A 109 26.85 29.89 -9.70
N LEU A 110 25.74 30.04 -10.43
CA LEU A 110 25.66 30.95 -11.57
C LEU A 110 25.87 32.42 -11.16
N LEU A 111 25.28 32.86 -10.03
CA LEU A 111 25.49 34.21 -9.52
C LEU A 111 26.95 34.45 -9.09
N GLN A 112 27.60 33.47 -8.46
CA GLN A 112 29.01 33.57 -8.07
C GLN A 112 29.91 33.66 -9.31
N SER A 113 29.66 32.83 -10.34
CA SER A 113 30.39 32.91 -11.61
C SER A 113 30.21 34.26 -12.29
N ALA A 114 28.98 34.78 -12.33
CA ALA A 114 28.70 36.10 -12.92
C ALA A 114 29.28 37.27 -12.09
N ALA A 115 29.49 37.08 -10.79
CA ALA A 115 30.18 38.05 -9.95
C ALA A 115 31.69 38.05 -10.24
N ALA A 116 32.30 36.87 -10.39
CA ALA A 116 33.71 36.72 -10.77
C ALA A 116 33.97 37.29 -12.18
N GLU A 117 33.09 37.02 -13.15
CA GLU A 117 33.20 37.59 -14.49
C GLU A 117 33.15 39.14 -14.47
N ALA A 118 32.26 39.73 -13.66
CA ALA A 118 32.22 41.19 -13.49
C ALA A 118 33.44 41.74 -12.75
N GLU A 119 34.07 40.94 -11.87
CA GLU A 119 35.34 41.30 -11.25
C GLU A 119 36.45 41.35 -12.30
N ASP A 120 36.58 40.31 -13.13
CA ASP A 120 37.54 40.25 -14.24
C ASP A 120 37.34 41.41 -15.24
N GLU A 121 36.09 41.74 -15.59
CA GLU A 121 35.77 42.92 -16.42
C GLU A 121 36.26 44.21 -15.79
N SER A 122 36.06 44.39 -14.47
CA SER A 122 36.51 45.57 -13.76
C SER A 122 38.05 45.67 -13.70
N GLU A 123 38.73 44.54 -13.57
CA GLU A 123 40.20 44.45 -13.60
C GLU A 123 40.74 44.74 -15.01
N LYS A 124 40.02 44.30 -16.05
CA LYS A 124 40.36 44.64 -17.43
C LYS A 124 40.25 46.14 -17.66
N ILE A 125 39.15 46.79 -17.27
CA ILE A 125 38.97 48.25 -17.37
C ILE A 125 40.09 48.98 -16.63
N PHE A 126 40.47 48.50 -15.45
CA PHE A 126 41.59 49.04 -14.69
C PHE A 126 42.94 48.91 -15.42
N THR A 127 43.21 47.74 -16.00
CA THR A 127 44.44 47.49 -16.77
C THR A 127 44.51 48.36 -18.02
N GLN A 128 43.40 48.48 -18.77
CA GLN A 128 43.30 49.34 -19.95
C GLN A 128 43.55 50.83 -19.64
N PHE A 129 43.17 51.28 -18.44
CA PHE A 129 43.50 52.62 -17.99
C PHE A 129 45.01 52.79 -17.70
N LEU A 130 45.65 51.80 -17.07
CA LEU A 130 47.10 51.81 -16.81
C LEU A 130 47.92 51.76 -18.12
N ASP A 131 47.45 51.00 -19.10
CA ASP A 131 48.07 50.88 -20.42
C ASP A 131 47.79 52.10 -21.33
N LYS A 132 47.06 53.09 -20.82
CA LYS A 132 46.65 54.33 -21.52
C LYS A 132 45.76 54.09 -22.74
N GLU A 133 45.11 52.93 -22.83
CA GLU A 133 44.06 52.68 -23.82
C GLU A 133 42.83 53.56 -23.54
N ILE A 134 42.50 53.73 -22.25
CA ILE A 134 41.50 54.71 -21.79
C ILE A 134 42.22 56.00 -21.41
N THR A 135 42.16 57.00 -22.29
CA THR A 135 42.85 58.30 -22.09
C THR A 135 42.02 59.31 -21.29
N ASN A 136 40.69 59.17 -21.28
CA ASN A 136 39.80 60.05 -20.54
C ASN A 136 39.49 59.46 -19.14
N VAL A 137 39.96 60.15 -18.09
CA VAL A 137 39.77 59.74 -16.70
C VAL A 137 38.29 59.62 -16.31
N GLN A 138 37.43 60.53 -16.79
CA GLN A 138 36.00 60.48 -16.48
C GLN A 138 35.36 59.21 -17.07
N SER A 139 35.75 58.86 -18.30
CA SER A 139 35.26 57.64 -18.95
C SER A 139 35.69 56.36 -18.23
N PHE A 140 36.91 56.33 -17.69
CA PHE A 140 37.37 55.24 -16.82
C PHE A 140 36.52 55.14 -15.56
N ILE A 141 36.32 56.26 -14.85
CA ILE A 141 35.55 56.30 -13.60
C ILE A 141 34.13 55.78 -13.81
N ASP A 142 33.45 56.25 -14.86
CA ASP A 142 32.07 55.86 -15.14
C ASP A 142 31.96 54.34 -15.41
N GLN A 143 32.85 53.79 -16.25
CA GLN A 143 32.85 52.35 -16.59
C GLN A 143 33.26 51.47 -15.40
N PHE A 144 34.30 51.87 -14.66
CA PHE A 144 34.81 51.10 -13.54
C PHE A 144 33.82 51.04 -12.38
N ILE A 145 33.18 52.17 -12.04
CA ILE A 145 32.15 52.21 -11.01
C ILE A 145 30.94 51.37 -11.41
N GLU A 146 30.50 51.44 -12.67
CA GLU A 146 29.37 50.63 -13.15
C GLU A 146 29.67 49.13 -13.03
N SER A 147 30.86 48.70 -13.47
CA SER A 147 31.30 47.31 -13.39
C SER A 147 31.44 46.82 -11.94
N ARG A 148 32.13 47.58 -11.07
CA ARG A 148 32.28 47.24 -9.65
C ARG A 148 30.94 47.21 -8.91
N LYS A 149 30.00 48.10 -9.24
CA LYS A 149 28.64 48.06 -8.69
C LYS A 149 27.93 46.77 -9.06
N LYS A 150 27.97 46.36 -10.33
CA LYS A 150 27.39 45.09 -10.79
C LYS A 150 28.01 43.88 -10.07
N MET A 151 29.34 43.87 -9.91
CA MET A 151 30.04 42.81 -9.18
C MET A 151 29.58 42.73 -7.72
N HIS A 152 29.56 43.85 -6.98
CA HIS A 152 29.13 43.87 -5.59
C HIS A 152 27.65 43.49 -5.42
N ASP A 153 26.77 43.93 -6.32
CA ASP A 153 25.35 43.55 -6.32
C ASP A 153 25.17 42.05 -6.51
N ARG A 154 25.91 41.43 -7.46
CA ARG A 154 25.85 39.98 -7.71
C ARG A 154 26.41 39.18 -6.54
N LYS A 155 27.55 39.61 -5.98
CA LYS A 155 28.16 38.99 -4.80
C LYS A 155 27.22 39.05 -3.58
N LEU A 156 26.64 40.22 -3.30
CA LEU A 156 25.69 40.39 -2.21
C LEU A 156 24.45 39.50 -2.39
N LYS A 157 23.93 39.37 -3.62
CA LYS A 157 22.80 38.48 -3.92
C LYS A 157 23.16 37.01 -3.70
N ALA A 158 24.36 36.58 -4.10
CA ALA A 158 24.83 35.22 -3.86
C ALA A 158 24.98 34.93 -2.35
N ASP A 159 25.59 35.83 -1.59
CA ASP A 159 25.77 35.69 -0.15
C ASP A 159 24.41 35.67 0.59
N LYS A 160 23.47 36.54 0.18
CA LYS A 160 22.13 36.56 0.78
C LYS A 160 21.34 35.29 0.46
N MET A 161 21.53 34.71 -0.74
CA MET A 161 20.93 33.45 -1.14
C MET A 161 21.40 32.30 -0.23
N VAL A 162 22.68 32.27 0.16
CA VAL A 162 23.22 31.31 1.14
C VAL A 162 22.57 31.48 2.52
N GLU A 163 22.45 32.72 3.00
CA GLU A 163 21.84 33.02 4.29
C GLU A 163 20.38 32.54 4.36
N LEU A 164 19.60 32.84 3.31
CA LEU A 164 18.20 32.43 3.20
C LEU A 164 18.04 30.91 3.11
N GLY A 165 18.93 30.23 2.37
CA GLY A 165 18.95 28.76 2.30
C GLY A 165 19.19 28.11 3.67
N ARG A 166 20.10 28.67 4.48
CA ARG A 166 20.41 28.19 5.84
C ARG A 166 19.25 28.41 6.82
N GLN A 167 18.54 29.53 6.72
CA GLN A 167 17.35 29.78 7.56
C GLN A 167 16.15 28.89 7.16
N GLY A 168 16.01 28.57 5.87
CA GLY A 168 14.96 27.68 5.36
C GLY A 168 15.13 26.22 5.76
N GLY A 169 16.36 25.74 5.90
CA GLY A 169 16.69 24.35 6.26
C GLY A 169 16.32 23.95 7.69
N ASN A 170 16.06 24.90 8.59
CA ASN A 170 15.69 24.63 9.99
C ASN A 170 14.18 24.41 10.20
N ARG A 171 13.37 24.55 9.15
CA ARG A 171 11.98 24.06 9.14
C ARG A 171 11.97 22.68 8.50
N SER A 172 12.65 21.73 9.13
CA SER A 172 12.44 20.31 8.84
C SER A 172 11.02 19.98 9.29
N ILE A 173 10.05 20.18 8.39
CA ILE A 173 8.83 19.38 8.43
C ILE A 173 9.34 17.95 8.21
N PRO A 174 9.09 17.01 9.12
CA PRO A 174 9.47 15.63 8.89
C PRO A 174 8.76 15.19 7.61
N HIS A 175 9.55 15.05 6.53
CA HIS A 175 9.08 14.52 5.27
C HIS A 175 8.85 13.04 5.53
N ASN A 176 7.65 12.71 6.04
CA ASN A 176 7.20 11.35 6.16
C ASN A 176 7.05 10.85 4.72
N ASN A 177 8.07 10.13 4.25
CA ASN A 177 8.23 9.69 2.86
C ASN A 177 7.29 8.51 2.54
N TYR A 178 6.02 8.61 2.95
CA TYR A 178 4.94 7.71 2.59
C TYR A 178 4.25 8.24 1.33
N TYR A 179 4.98 8.25 0.21
CA TYR A 179 4.32 8.18 -1.09
C TYR A 179 4.01 6.70 -1.35
N PRO A 180 2.75 6.31 -1.58
CA PRO A 180 2.44 4.97 -2.06
C PRO A 180 2.93 4.89 -3.50
N SER A 181 4.05 4.18 -3.70
CA SER A 181 4.48 3.76 -5.02
C SER A 181 3.42 2.84 -5.63
N PRO A 182 3.01 3.04 -6.90
CA PRO A 182 2.10 2.13 -7.59
C PRO A 182 2.86 0.84 -7.95
N GLY A 183 3.04 -0.03 -6.95
CA GLY A 183 3.78 -1.29 -7.11
C GLY A 183 4.31 -1.93 -5.81
N GLY A 184 4.18 -1.27 -4.66
CA GLY A 184 4.62 -1.82 -3.37
C GLY A 184 3.48 -2.52 -2.63
N ALA A 185 3.65 -3.81 -2.33
CA ALA A 185 2.76 -4.56 -1.44
C ALA A 185 2.65 -3.86 -0.08
N LEU A 186 1.41 -3.72 0.41
CA LEU A 186 1.09 -3.16 1.73
C LEU A 186 1.73 -4.03 2.83
N PRO A 187 2.32 -3.44 3.89
CA PRO A 187 2.72 -4.21 5.05
C PRO A 187 1.45 -4.62 5.81
N TYR A 188 1.10 -5.90 5.74
CA TYR A 188 0.06 -6.46 6.58
C TYR A 188 0.42 -6.26 8.06
N PRO A 189 -0.52 -5.86 8.92
CA PRO A 189 -0.29 -5.89 10.35
C PRO A 189 -0.13 -7.35 10.79
N VAL A 190 1.04 -7.68 11.34
CA VAL A 190 1.27 -8.93 12.08
C VAL A 190 0.36 -8.90 13.31
N ASN A 191 -0.76 -9.61 13.22
CA ASN A 191 -1.57 -9.95 14.37
C ASN A 191 -1.04 -11.28 14.90
N THR A 192 -0.35 -11.23 16.04
CA THR A 192 0.04 -12.40 16.82
C THR A 192 -1.21 -12.98 17.48
N GLY A 193 -2.00 -13.71 16.70
CA GLY A 193 -3.18 -14.43 17.15
C GLY A 193 -3.27 -15.73 16.37
N SER A 194 -2.76 -16.80 16.96
CA SER A 194 -2.83 -18.16 16.44
C SER A 194 -4.28 -18.63 16.34
N THR A 195 -4.83 -18.60 15.13
CA THR A 195 -6.06 -19.34 14.78
C THR A 195 -5.68 -20.54 13.90
N PRO A 196 -6.07 -21.78 14.25
CA PRO A 196 -5.76 -22.95 13.44
C PRO A 196 -6.72 -23.03 12.25
N TYR A 197 -6.19 -22.90 11.03
CA TYR A 197 -6.91 -23.34 9.83
C TYR A 197 -6.82 -24.87 9.71
N PRO A 198 -7.92 -25.57 9.38
CA PRO A 198 -7.88 -26.99 9.09
C PRO A 198 -7.16 -27.21 7.75
N MET A 199 -5.92 -27.68 7.84
CA MET A 199 -5.13 -28.13 6.71
C MET A 199 -5.57 -29.54 6.33
N GLY A 200 -6.17 -29.68 5.16
CA GLY A 200 -6.41 -30.98 4.54
C GLY A 200 -7.71 -31.00 3.76
N TYR A 201 -7.61 -30.81 2.45
CA TYR A 201 -8.24 -31.60 1.37
C TYR A 201 -8.04 -30.81 0.08
N SER A 202 -7.21 -31.37 -0.80
CA SER A 202 -6.94 -30.92 -2.16
C SER A 202 -8.22 -30.89 -2.99
N MET A 203 -8.72 -29.68 -3.30
CA MET A 203 -9.74 -29.48 -4.32
C MET A 203 -9.07 -29.37 -5.71
N PRO A 204 -9.51 -30.16 -6.72
CA PRO A 204 -9.01 -30.03 -8.07
C PRO A 204 -9.63 -28.78 -8.74
N MET A 205 -8.78 -27.86 -9.19
CA MET A 205 -9.18 -26.69 -9.97
C MET A 205 -9.72 -27.13 -11.35
N PRO A 206 -10.90 -26.66 -11.78
CA PRO A 206 -11.42 -26.95 -13.11
C PRO A 206 -10.72 -26.10 -14.19
N GLY A 207 -10.01 -26.79 -15.08
CA GLY A 207 -9.79 -26.49 -16.51
C GLY A 207 -9.50 -25.05 -16.95
N GLY A 208 -8.21 -24.68 -16.99
CA GLY A 208 -7.70 -23.54 -17.76
C GLY A 208 -6.93 -24.02 -19.00
N PHE A 209 -7.56 -23.92 -20.17
CA PHE A 209 -7.02 -24.28 -21.48
C PHE A 209 -5.93 -23.27 -21.89
N PHE A 210 -4.64 -23.66 -21.85
CA PHE A 210 -3.55 -22.90 -22.48
C PHE A 210 -3.03 -23.69 -23.69
N GLY A 211 -3.38 -23.21 -24.89
CA GLY A 211 -2.73 -23.62 -26.14
C GLY A 211 -1.47 -22.78 -26.39
N PRO A 212 -0.43 -23.32 -27.06
CA PRO A 212 0.82 -22.60 -27.31
C PRO A 212 0.70 -21.63 -28.50
N PRO A 213 1.50 -20.54 -28.53
CA PRO A 213 1.47 -19.57 -29.62
C PRO A 213 2.20 -20.11 -30.86
N LYS A 214 1.72 -19.70 -32.04
CA LYS A 214 2.48 -19.64 -33.29
C LYS A 214 2.97 -18.23 -33.51
#